data_AF-K2D566-F1
#
_entry.id   AF-K2D566-F1
#
_cell.length_a   1.000
_cell.length_b   1.000
_cell.length_c   1.000
_cell.angle_alpha   90.00
_cell.angle_beta   90.00
_cell.angle_gamma   90.00
#
_symmetry.space_group_name_H-M   'P 1'
#
loop_
_entity.id
_entity.type
_entity.pdbx_description
1 polymer ?
#
loop_
_entity_poly.entity_id
_entity_poly.type
_entity_poly.pdbx_seq_one_letter_code
_entity_poly.pdbx_strand_id
1 'polypeptide(L)'
;MSSEEKTLILGRALQYKATPIVRKIGAVALKDSDGVVAAAAIECMMHLDTDTLFPLLPGLLNHPSIDVQSAAIKVYALYDKDQAVRLLEKMLTLNASARASALFHLAQFDFPSVQNILFNCL
;
A
#
# COMPACT_ATOMS: atom_id res chain seq x y z
N MET A 1 22.66 10.11 1.34
CA MET A 1 21.93 9.41 0.28
C MET A 1 20.48 9.87 0.36
N SER A 2 19.95 10.43 -0.72
CA SER A 2 18.59 10.95 -0.79
C SER A 2 17.55 9.80 -0.87
N SER A 3 16.30 10.10 -0.56
CA SER A 3 15.18 9.15 -0.68
C SER A 3 15.02 8.64 -2.12
N GLU A 4 15.26 9.52 -3.10
CA GLU A 4 15.23 9.18 -4.52
C GLU A 4 16.33 8.17 -4.89
N GLU A 5 17.55 8.36 -4.39
CA GLU A 5 18.66 7.42 -4.59
C GLU A 5 18.34 6.05 -4.00
N LYS A 6 17.72 6.00 -2.80
CA LYS A 6 17.29 4.74 -2.17
C LYS A 6 16.24 4.02 -3.01
N THR A 7 15.20 4.73 -3.47
CA THR A 7 14.13 4.18 -4.30
C THR A 7 14.66 3.66 -5.63
N LEU A 8 15.60 4.38 -6.23
CA LEU A 8 16.24 3.96 -7.48
C LEU A 8 17.11 2.70 -7.30
N ILE A 9 17.89 2.64 -6.22
CA ILE A 9 18.69 1.45 -5.89
C ILE A 9 17.77 0.26 -5.63
N LEU A 10 16.67 0.47 -4.90
CA LEU A 10 15.66 -0.54 -4.64
C LEU A 10 15.07 -1.05 -5.96
N GLY A 11 14.58 -0.17 -6.83
CA GLY A 11 14.03 -0.55 -8.14
C GLY A 11 15.03 -1.35 -9.00
N ARG A 12 16.32 -0.96 -9.01
CA ARG A 12 17.37 -1.66 -9.78
C ARG A 12 17.75 -3.01 -9.18
N ALA A 13 17.84 -3.13 -7.87
CA ALA A 13 18.11 -4.41 -7.20
C ALA A 13 16.99 -5.41 -7.46
N LEU A 14 15.74 -4.93 -7.52
CA LEU A 14 14.53 -5.73 -7.64
C LEU A 14 14.17 -6.12 -9.10
N GLN A 15 14.78 -5.51 -10.12
CA GLN A 15 14.68 -5.97 -11.52
C GLN A 15 15.24 -7.37 -11.74
N TYR A 16 16.17 -7.82 -10.89
CA TYR A 16 16.68 -9.19 -10.90
C TYR A 16 15.71 -10.08 -10.13
N LYS A 17 14.76 -10.71 -10.85
CA LYS A 17 13.75 -11.62 -10.29
C LYS A 17 14.37 -12.60 -9.29
N ALA A 18 13.83 -12.56 -8.07
CA ALA A 18 13.89 -13.59 -7.03
C ALA A 18 15.30 -14.09 -6.67
N THR A 19 16.14 -13.21 -6.13
CA THR A 19 17.30 -13.63 -5.32
C THR A 19 16.99 -13.47 -3.82
N PRO A 20 17.56 -14.30 -2.92
CA PRO A 20 17.41 -14.13 -1.47
C PRO A 20 17.80 -12.73 -0.96
N ILE A 21 18.69 -12.05 -1.69
CA ILE A 21 19.14 -10.69 -1.40
C ILE A 21 17.99 -9.68 -1.58
N VAL A 22 17.24 -9.80 -2.68
CA VAL A 22 16.07 -8.97 -3.00
C VAL A 22 15.01 -9.09 -1.90
N ARG A 23 14.67 -10.31 -1.48
CA ARG A 23 13.75 -10.55 -0.35
C ARG A 23 14.24 -9.86 0.92
N LYS A 24 15.53 -9.99 1.25
CA LYS A 24 16.11 -9.41 2.47
C LYS A 24 16.11 -7.88 2.44
N ILE A 25 16.49 -7.28 1.32
CA ILE A 25 16.48 -5.81 1.16
C ILE A 25 15.04 -5.29 1.21
N GLY A 26 14.11 -5.93 0.50
CA GLY A 26 12.70 -5.57 0.53
C GLY A 26 12.11 -5.64 1.94
N ALA A 27 12.38 -6.72 2.68
CA ALA A 27 11.91 -6.87 4.06
C ALA A 27 12.44 -5.77 5.01
N VAL A 28 13.65 -5.27 4.79
CA VAL A 28 14.21 -4.13 5.53
C VAL A 28 13.54 -2.83 5.09
N ALA A 29 13.39 -2.61 3.78
CA ALA A 29 12.82 -1.39 3.22
C ALA A 29 11.33 -1.20 3.60
N LEU A 30 10.56 -2.28 3.75
CA LEU A 30 9.19 -2.25 4.27
C LEU A 30 9.07 -1.64 5.68
N LYS A 31 10.17 -1.56 6.42
CA LYS A 31 10.24 -1.00 7.77
C LYS A 31 11.07 0.30 7.83
N ASP A 32 11.43 0.88 6.68
CA ASP A 32 12.16 2.15 6.66
C ASP A 32 11.27 3.26 7.24
N SER A 33 11.87 4.16 8.03
CA SER A 33 11.18 5.33 8.59
C SER A 33 10.75 6.32 7.51
N ASP A 34 11.41 6.31 6.36
CA ASP A 34 11.03 7.11 5.20
C ASP A 34 9.87 6.44 4.46
N GLY A 35 8.70 7.08 4.53
CA GLY A 35 7.48 6.57 3.91
C GLY A 35 7.58 6.36 2.40
N VAL A 36 8.41 7.14 1.69
CA VAL A 36 8.60 6.97 0.24
C VAL A 36 9.33 5.65 -0.04
N VAL A 37 10.35 5.33 0.76
CA VAL A 37 11.11 4.08 0.64
C VAL A 37 10.23 2.89 0.99
N ALA A 38 9.45 2.98 2.07
CA ALA A 38 8.53 1.93 2.48
C ALA A 38 7.42 1.71 1.44
N ALA A 39 6.83 2.77 0.87
CA ALA A 39 5.83 2.67 -0.18
C ALA A 39 6.39 2.02 -1.45
N ALA A 40 7.58 2.42 -1.90
CA ALA A 40 8.25 1.80 -3.04
C ALA A 40 8.55 0.30 -2.77
N ALA A 41 8.93 -0.05 -1.54
CA ALA A 41 9.12 -1.43 -1.14
C ALA A 41 7.81 -2.23 -1.24
N ILE A 42 6.68 -1.68 -0.82
CA ILE A 42 5.36 -2.33 -0.97
C ILE A 42 5.03 -2.59 -2.44
N GLU A 43 5.12 -1.55 -3.28
CA GLU A 43 4.80 -1.64 -4.72
C GLU A 43 5.70 -2.64 -5.46
N CYS A 44 6.94 -2.81 -5.01
CA CYS A 44 7.80 -3.82 -5.60
C CYS A 44 7.55 -5.22 -5.02
N MET A 45 7.42 -5.34 -3.70
CA MET A 45 7.28 -6.64 -3.01
C MET A 45 5.95 -7.33 -3.35
N MET A 46 4.91 -6.57 -3.68
CA MET A 46 3.64 -7.16 -4.12
C MET A 46 3.80 -8.02 -5.38
N HIS A 47 4.76 -7.70 -6.27
CA HIS A 47 5.02 -8.49 -7.47
C HIS A 47 6.08 -9.58 -7.30
N LEU A 48 6.86 -9.53 -6.22
CA LEU A 48 8.06 -10.36 -6.05
C LEU A 48 7.95 -11.39 -4.93
N ASP A 49 7.33 -11.03 -3.80
CA ASP A 49 7.34 -11.84 -2.59
C ASP A 49 6.18 -11.49 -1.64
N THR A 50 4.98 -11.89 -2.06
CA THR A 50 3.74 -11.68 -1.29
C THR A 50 3.76 -12.35 0.07
N ASP A 51 4.49 -13.47 0.23
CA ASP A 51 4.62 -14.21 1.49
C ASP A 51 5.26 -13.35 2.60
N THR A 52 6.21 -12.50 2.23
CA THR A 52 6.84 -11.54 3.16
C THR A 52 5.95 -10.32 3.39
N LEU A 53 5.27 -9.83 2.34
CA LEU A 53 4.49 -8.60 2.40
C LEU A 53 3.15 -8.76 3.14
N PHE A 54 2.38 -9.80 2.82
CA PHE A 54 1.00 -9.95 3.30
C PHE A 54 0.85 -9.95 4.82
N PRO A 55 1.72 -10.61 5.60
CA PRO A 55 1.65 -10.55 7.06
C PRO A 55 1.85 -9.14 7.64
N LEU A 56 2.49 -8.23 6.88
CA LEU A 56 2.79 -6.86 7.32
C LEU A 56 1.71 -5.85 6.91
N LEU A 57 0.87 -6.17 5.92
CA LEU A 57 -0.16 -5.26 5.38
C LEU A 57 -1.06 -4.61 6.45
N PRO A 58 -1.57 -5.33 7.48
CA PRO A 58 -2.41 -4.70 8.50
C PRO A 58 -1.70 -3.59 9.28
N GLY A 59 -0.39 -3.73 9.49
CA GLY A 59 0.43 -2.69 10.13
C GLY A 59 0.67 -1.50 9.21
N LEU A 60 0.90 -1.75 7.93
CA LEU A 60 1.17 -0.71 6.92
C LEU A 60 -0.03 0.21 6.69
N LEU A 61 -1.26 -0.29 6.87
CA LEU A 61 -2.48 0.54 6.85
C LEU A 61 -2.53 1.60 7.96
N ASN A 62 -1.80 1.41 9.05
CA ASN A 62 -1.74 2.34 10.18
C ASN A 62 -0.46 3.20 10.18
N HIS A 63 0.32 3.15 9.09
CA HIS A 63 1.57 3.90 8.98
C HIS A 63 1.30 5.42 8.89
N PRO A 64 2.14 6.30 9.48
CA PRO A 64 1.90 7.75 9.45
C PRO A 64 2.00 8.39 8.06
N SER A 65 2.73 7.77 7.12
CA SER A 65 2.81 8.24 5.72
C SER A 65 1.62 7.78 4.89
N ILE A 66 0.99 8.73 4.21
CA ILE A 66 -0.12 8.49 3.27
C ILE A 66 0.29 7.63 2.07
N ASP A 67 1.54 7.74 1.61
CA ASP A 67 2.07 6.96 0.49
C ASP A 67 2.12 5.47 0.84
N VAL A 68 2.50 5.16 2.09
CA VAL A 68 2.53 3.78 2.60
C VAL A 68 1.12 3.21 2.73
N GLN A 69 0.19 3.99 3.29
CA GLN A 69 -1.22 3.60 3.37
C GLN A 69 -1.80 3.33 1.97
N SER A 70 -1.50 4.23 1.02
CA SER A 70 -1.93 4.09 -0.38
C SER A 70 -1.37 2.84 -1.03
N ALA A 71 -0.07 2.59 -0.89
CA ALA A 71 0.55 1.39 -1.42
C ALA A 71 -0.06 0.12 -0.81
N ALA A 72 -0.32 0.09 0.50
CA ALA A 72 -0.97 -1.06 1.15
C ALA A 72 -2.40 -1.28 0.64
N ILE A 73 -3.19 -0.21 0.45
CA ILE A 73 -4.55 -0.32 -0.10
C ILE A 73 -4.52 -0.81 -1.54
N LYS A 74 -3.56 -0.37 -2.37
CA LYS A 74 -3.37 -0.92 -3.74
C LYS A 74 -3.12 -2.42 -3.71
N VAL A 75 -2.36 -2.93 -2.74
CA VAL A 75 -2.13 -4.37 -2.60
C VAL A 75 -3.44 -5.09 -2.29
N TYR A 76 -4.23 -4.60 -1.33
CA TYR A 76 -5.55 -5.17 -1.08
C TYR A 76 -6.45 -5.08 -2.33
N ALA A 77 -6.49 -3.95 -3.03
CA ALA A 77 -7.29 -3.79 -4.23
C ALA A 77 -6.94 -4.82 -5.32
N LEU A 78 -5.66 -5.22 -5.43
CA LEU A 78 -5.20 -6.19 -6.41
C LEU A 78 -5.44 -7.65 -6.01
N TYR A 79 -5.25 -7.98 -4.72
CA TYR A 79 -5.26 -9.39 -4.26
C TYR A 79 -6.52 -9.80 -3.48
N ASP A 80 -7.21 -8.86 -2.84
CA ASP A 80 -8.46 -9.07 -2.10
C ASP A 80 -9.31 -7.78 -2.14
N LYS A 81 -9.93 -7.54 -3.31
CA LYS A 81 -10.73 -6.34 -3.58
C LYS A 81 -11.85 -6.15 -2.56
N ASP A 82 -12.48 -7.24 -2.13
CA ASP A 82 -13.57 -7.20 -1.16
C ASP A 82 -13.07 -6.77 0.22
N GLN A 83 -11.88 -7.23 0.65
CA GLN A 83 -11.26 -6.75 1.88
C GLN A 83 -10.90 -5.26 1.79
N ALA A 84 -10.37 -4.82 0.64
CA ALA A 84 -10.05 -3.42 0.40
C ALA A 84 -11.31 -2.54 0.55
N VAL A 85 -12.42 -2.94 -0.09
CA VAL A 85 -13.70 -2.27 0.00
C VAL A 85 -14.21 -2.21 1.45
N ARG A 86 -14.23 -3.35 2.17
CA ARG A 86 -14.68 -3.38 3.58
C ARG A 86 -13.84 -2.47 4.48
N LEU A 87 -12.53 -2.38 4.26
CA LEU A 87 -11.66 -1.49 5.01
C LEU A 87 -12.05 -0.02 4.77
N LEU A 88 -12.24 0.37 3.51
CA LEU A 88 -12.59 1.73 3.13
C LEU A 88 -13.99 2.12 3.64
N GLU A 89 -14.97 1.22 3.53
CA GLU A 89 -16.31 1.41 4.11
C GLU A 89 -16.23 1.65 5.62
N LYS A 90 -15.43 0.85 6.35
CA LYS A 90 -15.21 1.08 7.78
C LYS A 90 -14.63 2.47 8.03
N MET A 91 -13.61 2.87 7.28
CA MET A 91 -12.97 4.18 7.45
C MET A 91 -13.91 5.36 7.20
N LEU A 92 -14.89 5.24 6.29
CA LEU A 92 -15.91 6.27 6.04
C LEU A 92 -16.77 6.58 7.27
N THR A 93 -16.93 5.62 8.19
CA THR A 93 -17.77 5.73 9.39
C THR A 93 -17.04 6.23 10.64
N LEU A 94 -15.72 6.46 10.56
CA LEU A 94 -14.91 6.89 11.70
C LEU A 94 -14.94 8.44 11.87
N ASN A 95 -13.79 9.10 11.85
CA ASN A 95 -13.68 10.56 11.99
C ASN A 95 -13.46 11.24 10.63
N ALA A 96 -13.53 12.58 10.59
CA ALA A 96 -13.39 13.35 9.35
C ALA A 96 -12.09 13.08 8.59
N SER A 97 -10.97 12.86 9.31
CA SER A 97 -9.68 12.54 8.69
C SER A 97 -9.68 11.14 8.07
N ALA A 98 -10.18 10.13 8.78
CA ALA A 98 -10.33 8.78 8.27
C ALA A 98 -11.27 8.72 7.05
N ARG A 99 -12.37 9.47 7.10
CA ARG A 99 -13.32 9.59 5.98
C ARG A 99 -12.68 10.24 4.74
N ALA A 100 -11.94 11.33 4.91
CA ALA A 100 -11.22 11.97 3.81
C ALA A 100 -10.17 11.02 3.19
N SER A 101 -9.44 10.28 4.04
CA SER A 101 -8.50 9.25 3.58
C SER A 101 -9.22 8.13 2.81
N ALA A 102 -10.36 7.64 3.31
CA ALA A 102 -11.14 6.61 2.61
C ALA A 102 -11.58 7.08 1.22
N LEU A 103 -12.11 8.30 1.10
CA LEU A 103 -12.51 8.89 -0.18
C LEU A 103 -11.33 9.03 -1.14
N PHE A 104 -10.17 9.45 -0.66
CA PHE A 104 -8.94 9.54 -1.45
C PHE A 104 -8.54 8.17 -2.03
N HIS A 105 -8.62 7.11 -1.24
CA HIS A 105 -8.25 5.77 -1.67
C HIS A 105 -9.32 5.10 -2.55
N LEU A 106 -10.60 5.39 -2.35
CA LEU A 106 -11.68 4.91 -3.23
C LEU A 106 -11.51 5.41 -4.67
N ALA A 107 -10.87 6.57 -4.87
CA ALA A 107 -10.55 7.09 -6.21
C ALA A 107 -9.56 6.20 -7.00
N GLN A 108 -8.90 5.23 -6.34
CA GLN A 108 -7.99 4.28 -7.00
C GLN A 108 -8.73 3.09 -7.63
N PHE A 109 -10.02 2.93 -7.36
CA PHE A 109 -10.85 1.85 -7.89
C PHE A 109 -11.64 2.31 -9.11
N ASP A 110 -12.04 1.36 -9.95
CA ASP A 110 -12.99 1.62 -11.02
C ASP A 110 -14.35 2.05 -10.43
N PHE A 111 -14.94 3.09 -11.02
CA PHE A 111 -16.19 3.67 -10.51
C PHE A 111 -17.32 2.65 -10.28
N PRO A 112 -17.59 1.68 -11.20
CA PRO A 112 -18.64 0.69 -10.99
C PRO A 112 -18.51 -0.11 -9.69
N SER A 113 -17.28 -0.35 -9.24
CA SER A 113 -16.99 -1.12 -8.04
C SER A 113 -17.17 -0.34 -6.74
N VAL A 114 -17.17 0.99 -6.80
CA VAL A 114 -17.26 1.87 -5.61
C VAL A 114 -18.46 2.81 -5.65
N GLN A 115 -19.26 2.83 -6.72
CA GLN A 115 -20.40 3.75 -6.90
C GLN A 115 -21.39 3.72 -5.73
N ASN A 116 -21.74 2.52 -5.23
CA ASN A 116 -22.70 2.38 -4.14
C ASN A 116 -22.14 2.96 -2.83
N ILE A 117 -20.85 2.75 -2.57
CA ILE A 117 -20.16 3.29 -1.40
C ILE A 117 -20.16 4.81 -1.47
N LEU A 118 -19.80 5.37 -2.63
CA LEU A 118 -19.74 6.82 -2.85
C LEU A 118 -21.10 7.48 -2.72
N PHE A 119 -22.17 6.89 -3.25
CA PHE A 119 -23.53 7.43 -3.10
C PHE A 119 -24.05 7.35 -1.67
N ASN A 120 -23.64 6.36 -0.90
CA ASN A 120 -24.10 6.18 0.48
C ASN A 120 -23.31 7.01 1.51
N CYS A 121 -22.18 7.62 1.11
CA CYS A 121 -21.33 8.40 2.02
C CYS A 121 -21.39 9.92 1.83
N LEU A 122 -22.16 10.39 0.84
CA LEU A 122 -22.49 11.81 0.60
C LEU A 122 -23.76 12.19 1.37
#